data_AF-A0A2W7G906-F1
#
_entry.id   AF-A0A2W7G906-F1
#
_cell.length_a   1.000
_cell.length_b   1.000
_cell.length_c   1.000
_cell.angle_alpha   90.00
_cell.angle_beta   90.00
_cell.angle_gamma   90.00
#
_symmetry.space_group_name_H-M   'P 1'
#
loop_
_entity.id
_entity.type
_entity.pdbx_description
1 polymer ?
#
loop_
_entity_poly.entity_id
_entity_poly.type
_entity_poly.pdbx_seq_one_letter_code
_entity_poly.pdbx_strand_id
1 'polypeptide(L)'
;MNINKNYIYIDFEAISNPFARILSIPANTPFAYSLGALNLEGKLETKTFIIDFAKTNSIKDIWGKLKKNIIKHIYQINPHLKINEIIFIGHNPVLEKKILSKMFSKNEIRALLDDNSNPNLSLSKLTGPIFKDEYFAKTKKSIIESNIPTLKKIMVKNNGFIASFVGFWLYVNSLSNLRSNDKRKKYFIPLKKNTILKELRNYSKDDVNKMLYLSLNPSETSLLIKRYLYKKELLRLLKNIDFDDDLTIGQIKEKIWNL
;
A
#
# COMPACT_ATOMS: atom_id res chain seq x y z
N MET A 1 -5.14 -21.51 3.87
CA MET A 1 -4.94 -21.30 2.43
C MET A 1 -3.55 -21.80 2.08
N ASN A 2 -3.43 -22.82 1.21
CA ASN A 2 -2.15 -23.19 0.63
C ASN A 2 -1.80 -22.17 -0.46
N ILE A 3 -0.57 -21.65 -0.49
CA ILE A 3 -0.15 -20.77 -1.59
C ILE A 3 -0.15 -21.58 -2.89
N ASN A 4 -0.97 -21.14 -3.85
CA ASN A 4 -0.99 -21.70 -5.17
C ASN A 4 0.19 -21.10 -5.97
N LYS A 5 0.88 -21.95 -6.75
CA LYS A 5 2.03 -21.53 -7.56
C LYS A 5 1.69 -20.40 -8.55
N ASN A 6 0.41 -20.27 -8.92
CA ASN A 6 -0.05 -19.25 -9.88
C ASN A 6 -0.47 -17.92 -9.24
N TYR A 7 -0.30 -17.74 -7.93
CA TYR A 7 -0.69 -16.50 -7.25
C TYR A 7 0.44 -15.46 -7.32
N ILE A 8 0.08 -14.25 -7.79
CA ILE A 8 0.94 -13.08 -7.77
C ILE A 8 0.35 -12.06 -6.80
N TYR A 9 1.02 -11.84 -5.69
CA TYR A 9 0.66 -10.82 -4.70
C TYR A 9 1.16 -9.48 -5.21
N ILE A 10 0.31 -8.46 -5.27
CA ILE A 10 0.66 -7.18 -5.87
C ILE A 10 -0.02 -6.01 -5.16
N ASP A 11 0.73 -4.92 -5.02
CA ASP A 11 0.26 -3.65 -4.48
C ASP A 11 0.79 -2.49 -5.33
N PHE A 12 -0.02 -1.45 -5.53
CA PHE A 12 0.32 -0.30 -6.37
C PHE A 12 0.40 0.99 -5.57
N GLU A 13 1.41 1.80 -5.90
CA GLU A 13 1.45 3.21 -5.49
C GLU A 13 0.97 4.08 -6.65
N ALA A 14 0.07 5.01 -6.33
CA ALA A 14 -0.56 5.86 -7.31
C ALA A 14 -0.56 7.34 -6.88
N ILE A 15 -0.46 8.23 -7.87
CA ILE A 15 -0.62 9.66 -7.67
C ILE A 15 -2.12 9.93 -7.56
N SER A 16 -2.58 10.24 -6.35
CA SER A 16 -3.96 10.51 -6.00
C SER A 16 -4.23 12.01 -5.85
N ASN A 17 -5.50 12.39 -5.64
CA ASN A 17 -5.83 13.78 -5.34
C ASN A 17 -5.32 14.17 -3.94
N PRO A 18 -4.86 15.41 -3.76
CA PRO A 18 -4.95 16.56 -4.68
C PRO A 18 -3.83 16.65 -5.74
N PHE A 19 -2.79 15.81 -5.65
CA PHE A 19 -1.61 15.94 -6.50
C PHE A 19 -1.88 15.64 -7.97
N ALA A 20 -2.70 14.63 -8.27
CA ALA A 20 -3.09 14.30 -9.64
C ALA A 20 -3.73 15.50 -10.36
N ARG A 21 -4.62 16.23 -9.67
CA ARG A 21 -5.25 17.46 -10.18
C ARG A 21 -4.24 18.57 -10.49
N ILE A 22 -3.18 18.69 -9.69
CA ILE A 22 -2.11 19.69 -9.93
C ILE A 22 -1.33 19.34 -11.19
N LEU A 23 -1.02 18.05 -11.39
CA LEU A 23 -0.32 17.55 -12.57
C LEU A 23 -1.21 17.47 -13.81
N SER A 24 -2.53 17.67 -13.68
CA SER A 24 -3.50 17.48 -14.75
C SER A 24 -3.46 16.05 -15.32
N ILE A 25 -3.30 15.05 -14.44
CA ILE A 25 -3.37 13.62 -14.78
C ILE A 25 -4.59 12.97 -14.11
N PRO A 26 -5.07 11.81 -14.62
CA PRO A 26 -6.14 11.07 -13.96
C PRO A 26 -5.80 10.74 -12.50
N ALA A 27 -6.80 10.85 -11.63
CA ALA A 27 -6.64 10.44 -10.23
C ALA A 27 -6.29 8.95 -10.14
N ASN A 28 -5.41 8.62 -9.22
CA ASN A 28 -4.88 7.26 -9.01
C ASN A 28 -4.12 6.74 -10.24
N THR A 29 -3.37 7.61 -10.92
CA THR A 29 -2.41 7.18 -11.95
C THR A 29 -1.30 6.37 -11.27
N PRO A 30 -1.13 5.08 -11.60
CA PRO A 30 -0.08 4.26 -10.98
C PRO A 30 1.30 4.71 -11.43
N PHE A 31 2.27 4.67 -10.52
CA PHE A 31 3.66 5.00 -10.84
C PHE A 31 4.67 4.02 -10.22
N ALA A 32 4.26 3.22 -9.24
CA ALA A 32 5.06 2.13 -8.72
C ALA A 32 4.19 0.91 -8.41
N TYR A 33 4.82 -0.24 -8.34
CA TYR A 33 4.22 -1.45 -7.78
C TYR A 33 5.30 -2.27 -7.09
N SER A 34 4.85 -3.09 -6.14
CA SER A 34 5.60 -4.25 -5.69
C SER A 34 4.78 -5.50 -6.00
N LEU A 35 5.45 -6.56 -6.41
CA LEU A 35 4.82 -7.87 -6.55
C LEU A 35 5.68 -8.96 -5.92
N GLY A 36 5.05 -10.08 -5.56
CA GLY A 36 5.74 -11.22 -4.98
C GLY A 36 5.03 -12.54 -5.26
N ALA A 37 5.82 -13.61 -5.29
CA ALA A 37 5.36 -14.97 -5.53
C ALA A 37 6.40 -15.98 -5.01
N LEU A 38 6.07 -17.27 -5.07
CA LEU A 38 7.04 -18.34 -4.86
C LEU A 38 7.88 -18.55 -6.12
N ASN A 39 9.21 -18.60 -5.95
CA ASN A 39 10.11 -19.01 -7.00
C ASN A 39 10.11 -20.55 -7.18
N LEU A 40 10.96 -21.06 -8.08
CA LEU A 40 11.06 -22.50 -8.35
C LEU A 40 11.51 -23.34 -7.15
N GLU A 41 12.24 -22.73 -6.21
CA GLU A 41 12.71 -23.36 -4.96
C GLU A 41 11.67 -23.29 -3.84
N GLY A 42 10.48 -22.74 -4.10
CA GLY A 42 9.47 -22.50 -3.07
C GLY A 42 9.85 -21.39 -2.08
N LYS A 43 10.80 -20.51 -2.44
CA LYS A 43 11.17 -19.35 -1.64
C LYS A 43 10.37 -18.12 -2.07
N LEU A 44 10.03 -17.27 -1.11
CA LEU A 44 9.39 -15.99 -1.39
C LEU A 44 10.37 -15.04 -2.08
N GLU A 45 9.94 -14.50 -3.22
CA GLU A 45 10.67 -13.45 -3.90
C GLU A 45 9.75 -12.26 -4.18
N THR A 46 10.28 -11.05 -3.99
CA THR A 46 9.59 -9.79 -4.24
C THR A 46 10.37 -8.92 -5.21
N LYS A 47 9.65 -8.28 -6.13
CA LYS A 47 10.20 -7.29 -7.07
C LYS A 47 9.41 -6.00 -6.97
N THR A 48 10.12 -4.88 -6.89
CA THR A 48 9.54 -3.54 -6.87
C THR A 48 9.98 -2.77 -8.12
N PHE A 49 9.05 -2.06 -8.73
CA PHE A 49 9.31 -1.19 -9.86
C PHE A 49 8.75 0.20 -9.59
N ILE A 50 9.51 1.23 -9.98
CA ILE A 50 9.10 2.63 -9.89
C ILE A 50 9.38 3.26 -11.26
N ILE A 51 8.40 3.96 -11.81
CA ILE A 51 8.52 4.70 -13.06
C ILE A 51 9.62 5.76 -12.94
N ASP A 52 10.53 5.77 -13.91
CA ASP A 52 11.47 6.87 -14.11
C ASP A 52 10.84 7.93 -15.01
N PHE A 53 10.24 8.96 -14.40
CA PHE A 53 9.49 9.99 -15.13
C PHE A 53 10.35 10.81 -16.11
N ALA A 54 11.67 10.85 -15.90
CA ALA A 54 12.60 11.48 -16.85
C ALA A 54 12.61 10.76 -18.22
N LYS A 55 12.23 9.48 -18.25
CA LYS A 55 12.16 8.65 -19.47
C LYS A 55 10.74 8.45 -19.99
N THR A 56 9.72 8.88 -19.26
CA THR A 56 8.31 8.66 -19.61
C THR A 56 7.39 9.46 -18.70
N ASN A 57 6.57 10.33 -19.27
CA ASN A 57 5.56 11.06 -18.51
C ASN A 57 4.16 10.97 -19.14
N SER A 58 4.03 10.40 -20.34
CA SER A 58 2.74 10.13 -20.95
C SER A 58 2.01 9.00 -20.21
N ILE A 59 0.71 9.17 -20.01
CA ILE A 59 -0.12 8.17 -19.32
C ILE A 59 -0.08 6.82 -20.06
N LYS A 60 -0.18 6.86 -21.39
CA LYS A 60 -0.13 5.65 -22.23
C LYS A 60 1.17 4.87 -22.03
N ASP A 61 2.30 5.57 -22.01
CA ASP A 61 3.61 4.93 -21.85
C ASP A 61 3.84 4.41 -20.42
N ILE A 62 3.29 5.10 -19.41
CA ILE A 62 3.27 4.61 -18.04
C ILE A 62 2.58 3.25 -17.97
N TRP A 63 1.36 3.12 -18.52
CA TRP A 63 0.64 1.84 -18.57
C TRP A 63 1.43 0.75 -19.29
N GLY A 64 1.99 1.07 -20.47
CA GLY A 64 2.79 0.12 -21.25
C GLY A 64 4.04 -0.36 -20.49
N LYS A 65 4.76 0.55 -19.82
CA LYS A 65 5.94 0.23 -19.02
C LYS A 65 5.59 -0.59 -17.78
N LEU A 66 4.51 -0.27 -17.09
CA LEU A 66 4.05 -1.06 -15.93
C LEU A 66 3.73 -2.49 -16.37
N LYS A 67 2.89 -2.67 -17.39
CA LYS A 67 2.54 -4.01 -17.91
C LYS A 67 3.76 -4.82 -18.32
N LYS A 68 4.68 -4.22 -19.10
CA LYS A 68 5.92 -4.89 -19.53
C LYS A 68 6.78 -5.33 -18.36
N ASN A 69 6.97 -4.47 -17.35
CA ASN A 69 7.79 -4.81 -16.20
C ASN A 69 7.11 -5.82 -15.26
N ILE A 70 5.77 -5.79 -15.12
CA ILE A 70 5.04 -6.80 -14.33
C ILE A 70 5.29 -8.19 -14.93
N ILE A 71 5.08 -8.35 -16.24
CA ILE A 71 5.33 -9.62 -16.95
C ILE A 71 6.79 -10.05 -16.77
N LYS A 72 7.73 -9.13 -16.99
CA LYS A 72 9.16 -9.40 -16.82
C LYS A 72 9.48 -9.87 -15.39
N HIS A 73 8.98 -9.19 -14.37
CA HIS A 73 9.25 -9.52 -12.98
C HIS A 73 8.62 -10.84 -12.56
N ILE A 74 7.42 -11.17 -13.06
CA ILE A 74 6.78 -12.47 -12.87
C ILE A 74 7.69 -13.58 -13.41
N TYR A 75 8.16 -13.47 -14.66
CA TYR A 75 9.04 -14.49 -15.25
C TYR A 75 10.43 -14.54 -14.62
N GLN A 76 10.91 -13.44 -14.05
CA GLN A 76 12.15 -13.45 -13.26
C GLN A 76 12.01 -14.25 -11.96
N ILE A 77 10.83 -14.21 -11.32
CA ILE A 77 10.57 -14.99 -10.10
C ILE A 77 10.31 -16.47 -10.47
N ASN A 78 9.47 -16.70 -11.46
CA ASN A 78 9.12 -18.03 -11.92
C ASN A 78 8.85 -18.04 -13.43
N PRO A 79 9.80 -18.55 -14.24
CA PRO A 79 9.70 -18.52 -15.70
C PRO A 79 8.67 -19.52 -16.26
N HIS A 80 8.13 -20.44 -15.44
CA HIS A 80 7.14 -21.43 -15.87
C HIS A 80 5.70 -20.95 -15.73
N LEU A 81 5.47 -19.79 -15.10
CA LEU A 81 4.13 -19.22 -15.01
C LEU A 81 3.64 -18.82 -16.39
N LYS A 82 2.34 -18.98 -16.63
CA LYS A 82 1.69 -18.47 -17.83
C LYS A 82 0.84 -17.27 -17.45
N ILE A 83 1.07 -16.13 -18.09
CA ILE A 83 0.42 -14.86 -17.72
C ILE A 83 -1.10 -14.96 -17.70
N ASN A 84 -1.72 -15.71 -18.62
CA ASN A 84 -3.17 -15.90 -18.69
C ASN A 84 -3.74 -16.76 -17.56
N GLU A 85 -2.93 -17.53 -16.84
CA GLU A 85 -3.35 -18.43 -15.74
C GLU A 85 -3.10 -17.80 -14.36
N ILE A 86 -2.53 -16.59 -14.31
CA ILE A 86 -2.21 -15.89 -13.07
C ILE A 86 -3.47 -15.34 -12.41
N ILE A 87 -3.52 -15.52 -11.09
CA ILE A 87 -4.47 -14.84 -10.22
C ILE A 87 -3.71 -13.78 -9.43
N PHE A 88 -4.13 -12.53 -9.58
CA PHE A 88 -3.57 -11.42 -8.82
C PHE A 88 -4.25 -11.34 -7.46
N ILE A 89 -3.44 -11.30 -6.39
CA ILE A 89 -3.91 -11.17 -5.01
C ILE A 89 -3.50 -9.79 -4.50
N GLY A 90 -4.47 -9.01 -4.05
CA GLY A 90 -4.22 -7.78 -3.30
C GLY A 90 -4.96 -7.81 -1.97
N HIS A 91 -4.55 -7.03 -0.99
CA HIS A 91 -5.18 -7.08 0.35
C HIS A 91 -6.64 -6.65 0.31
N ASN A 92 -6.88 -5.39 -0.08
CA ASN A 92 -8.20 -4.81 -0.35
C ASN A 92 -8.16 -4.20 -1.76
N PRO A 93 -8.27 -5.01 -2.82
CA PRO A 93 -7.76 -4.70 -4.15
C PRO A 93 -8.63 -3.72 -4.95
N VAL A 94 -9.12 -2.63 -4.36
CA VAL A 94 -9.97 -1.65 -5.05
C VAL A 94 -9.17 -0.88 -6.10
N LEU A 95 -7.96 -0.45 -5.75
CA LEU A 95 -7.05 0.23 -6.66
C LEU A 95 -6.47 -0.75 -7.69
N GLU A 96 -6.05 -1.91 -7.21
CA GLU A 96 -5.47 -3.01 -7.97
C GLU A 96 -6.46 -3.48 -9.04
N LYS A 97 -7.75 -3.67 -8.70
CA LYS A 97 -8.80 -4.01 -9.68
C LYS A 97 -8.88 -2.98 -10.80
N LYS A 98 -8.92 -1.68 -10.47
CA LYS A 98 -8.99 -0.61 -11.48
C LYS A 98 -7.77 -0.57 -12.40
N ILE A 99 -6.58 -0.89 -11.87
CA ILE A 99 -5.31 -0.85 -12.59
C ILE A 99 -5.12 -2.12 -13.43
N LEU A 100 -5.24 -3.28 -12.80
CA LEU A 100 -4.96 -4.58 -13.41
C LEU A 100 -6.00 -4.95 -14.45
N SER A 101 -7.28 -4.63 -14.27
CA SER A 101 -8.29 -4.90 -15.31
C SER A 101 -8.02 -4.16 -16.62
N LYS A 102 -7.27 -3.04 -16.60
CA LYS A 102 -6.81 -2.36 -17.82
C LYS A 102 -5.63 -3.04 -18.50
N MET A 103 -4.72 -3.65 -17.72
CA MET A 103 -3.50 -4.27 -18.24
C MET A 103 -3.67 -5.77 -18.55
N PHE A 104 -4.51 -6.45 -17.78
CA PHE A 104 -4.68 -7.90 -17.68
C PHE A 104 -6.18 -8.23 -17.58
N SER A 105 -6.96 -7.82 -18.58
CA SER A 105 -8.44 -7.86 -18.54
C SER A 105 -9.05 -9.26 -18.38
N LYS A 106 -8.31 -10.32 -18.69
CA LYS A 106 -8.77 -11.71 -18.56
C LYS A 106 -8.32 -12.37 -17.25
N ASN A 107 -7.44 -11.73 -16.50
CA ASN A 107 -6.91 -12.29 -15.26
C ASN A 107 -7.85 -12.03 -14.10
N GLU A 108 -7.93 -13.02 -13.22
CA GLU A 108 -8.69 -12.88 -11.98
C GLU A 108 -7.93 -12.03 -10.96
N ILE A 109 -8.67 -11.23 -10.20
CA ILE A 109 -8.13 -10.35 -9.15
C ILE A 109 -8.92 -10.58 -7.86
N ARG A 110 -8.28 -11.22 -6.87
CA ARG A 110 -8.89 -11.61 -5.59
C ARG A 110 -8.38 -10.76 -4.43
N ALA A 111 -9.22 -10.61 -3.42
CA ALA A 111 -8.79 -10.14 -2.12
C ALA A 111 -7.98 -11.23 -1.42
N LEU A 112 -6.99 -10.83 -0.62
CA LEU A 112 -6.21 -11.74 0.22
C LEU A 112 -7.11 -12.44 1.25
N LEU A 113 -7.98 -11.65 1.88
CA LEU A 113 -8.93 -12.10 2.88
C LEU A 113 -10.32 -11.96 2.27
N ASP A 114 -10.93 -13.11 1.96
CA ASP A 114 -12.31 -13.16 1.52
C ASP A 114 -13.21 -13.22 2.76
N ASP A 115 -13.48 -12.06 3.35
CA ASP A 115 -14.34 -11.97 4.52
C ASP A 115 -15.50 -10.99 4.27
N ASN A 116 -16.62 -11.56 3.83
CA ASN A 116 -17.90 -10.87 3.70
C ASN A 116 -18.36 -10.22 5.02
N SER A 117 -17.80 -10.61 6.17
CA SER A 117 -18.14 -10.03 7.47
C SER A 117 -17.30 -8.80 7.85
N ASN A 118 -16.11 -8.59 7.27
CA ASN A 118 -15.21 -7.49 7.65
C ASN A 118 -14.33 -6.94 6.51
N PRO A 119 -14.92 -6.25 5.51
CA PRO A 119 -14.22 -5.76 4.31
C PRO A 119 -13.15 -4.65 4.54
N ASN A 120 -12.89 -4.23 5.79
CA ASN A 120 -12.06 -3.06 6.12
C ASN A 120 -10.92 -3.33 7.11
N LEU A 121 -10.53 -4.60 7.28
CA LEU A 121 -9.36 -4.93 8.08
C LEU A 121 -8.10 -4.43 7.37
N SER A 122 -7.22 -3.65 8.02
CA SER A 122 -5.98 -3.17 7.38
C SER A 122 -4.82 -4.14 7.62
N LEU A 123 -3.91 -4.28 6.63
CA LEU A 123 -2.69 -5.10 6.79
C LEU A 123 -1.92 -4.70 8.04
N SER A 124 -1.69 -3.39 8.22
CA SER A 124 -0.95 -2.85 9.36
C SER A 124 -1.55 -3.21 10.72
N LYS A 125 -2.87 -3.34 10.83
CA LYS A 125 -3.54 -3.75 12.08
C LYS A 125 -3.35 -5.24 12.37
N LEU A 126 -3.30 -6.07 11.34
CA LEU A 126 -3.05 -7.50 11.48
C LEU A 126 -1.60 -7.81 11.76
N THR A 127 -0.69 -7.16 11.05
CA THR A 127 0.73 -7.52 11.03
C THR A 127 1.61 -6.60 11.87
N GLY A 128 1.07 -5.52 12.44
CA GLY A 128 1.81 -4.57 13.29
C GLY A 128 2.60 -5.15 14.47
N PRO A 129 2.21 -6.28 15.09
CA PRO A 129 3.06 -6.94 16.09
C PRO A 129 4.39 -7.47 15.53
N ILE A 130 4.42 -7.79 14.24
CA ILE A 130 5.54 -8.44 13.54
C ILE A 130 6.32 -7.41 12.70
N PHE A 131 5.61 -6.57 11.95
CA PHE A 131 6.16 -5.56 11.07
C PHE A 131 6.12 -4.20 11.76
N LYS A 132 7.28 -3.75 12.25
CA LYS A 132 7.42 -2.54 13.08
C LYS A 132 8.15 -1.38 12.39
N ASP A 133 8.43 -1.53 11.10
CA ASP A 133 9.23 -0.56 10.36
C ASP A 133 8.57 0.81 10.31
N GLU A 134 9.36 1.85 10.58
CA GLU A 134 8.96 3.22 10.35
C GLU A 134 9.23 3.61 8.88
N TYR A 135 8.18 4.00 8.15
CA TYR A 135 8.32 4.44 6.76
C TYR A 135 8.45 5.97 6.64
N PHE A 136 9.18 6.38 5.60
CA PHE A 136 9.33 7.77 5.16
C PHE A 136 9.89 8.72 6.21
N ALA A 137 10.69 8.25 7.18
CA ALA A 137 11.21 9.09 8.27
C ALA A 137 11.91 10.37 7.77
N LYS A 138 12.74 10.26 6.72
CA LYS A 138 13.46 11.41 6.15
C LYS A 138 12.54 12.32 5.36
N THR A 139 11.65 11.73 4.54
CA THR A 139 10.65 12.49 3.79
C THR A 139 9.71 13.26 4.72
N LYS A 140 9.24 12.64 5.82
CA LYS A 140 8.42 13.26 6.87
C LYS A 140 9.14 14.45 7.51
N LYS A 141 10.41 14.28 7.87
CA LYS A 141 11.23 15.36 8.42
C LYS A 141 11.26 16.58 7.48
N SER A 142 11.56 16.37 6.19
CA SER A 142 11.58 17.46 5.20
C SER A 142 10.21 18.12 4.99
N ILE A 143 9.11 17.36 5.07
CA ILE A 143 7.75 17.94 5.01
C ILE A 143 7.49 18.83 6.24
N ILE A 144 7.86 18.38 7.44
CA ILE A 144 7.69 19.12 8.69
C ILE A 144 8.51 20.41 8.68
N GLU A 145 9.72 20.37 8.15
CA GLU A 145 10.63 21.52 8.02
C GLU A 145 10.22 22.48 6.89
N SER A 146 9.32 22.08 5.98
CA SER A 146 8.88 22.93 4.87
C SER A 146 8.03 24.13 5.33
N ASN A 147 7.94 25.19 4.51
CA ASN A 147 7.05 26.33 4.78
C ASN A 147 5.64 26.13 4.20
N ILE A 148 5.16 24.89 4.07
CA ILE A 148 3.88 24.57 3.42
C ILE A 148 2.91 23.94 4.42
N PRO A 149 2.07 24.76 5.12
CA PRO A 149 1.17 24.28 6.17
C PRO A 149 0.22 23.16 5.72
N THR A 150 -0.28 23.24 4.49
CA THR A 150 -1.18 22.23 3.92
C THR A 150 -0.52 20.86 3.83
N LEU A 151 0.76 20.78 3.46
CA LEU A 151 1.47 19.50 3.43
C LEU A 151 1.65 18.94 4.85
N LYS A 152 2.07 19.77 5.81
CA LYS A 152 2.21 19.34 7.22
C LYS A 152 0.91 18.75 7.77
N LYS A 153 -0.21 19.44 7.54
CA LYS A 153 -1.53 19.01 8.06
C LYS A 153 -1.97 17.66 7.49
N ILE A 154 -1.73 17.41 6.19
CA ILE A 154 -2.28 16.22 5.52
C ILE A 154 -1.35 15.01 5.65
N MET A 155 -0.03 15.20 5.80
CA MET A 155 0.95 14.12 5.63
C MET A 155 1.37 13.39 6.89
N VAL A 156 1.32 14.03 8.05
CA VAL A 156 1.95 13.49 9.28
C VAL A 156 1.34 12.15 9.73
N LYS A 157 0.10 11.85 9.34
CA LYS A 157 -0.63 10.68 9.85
C LYS A 157 -0.89 9.57 8.83
N ASN A 158 -0.52 9.74 7.56
CA ASN A 158 -0.90 8.78 6.51
C ASN A 158 0.25 8.50 5.53
N ASN A 159 0.87 7.32 5.65
CA ASN A 159 1.96 6.89 4.76
C ASN A 159 1.51 6.74 3.30
N GLY A 160 0.26 6.34 3.03
CA GLY A 160 -0.26 6.27 1.66
C GLY A 160 -0.38 7.66 1.00
N PHE A 161 -0.66 8.70 1.79
CA PHE A 161 -0.64 10.07 1.28
C PHE A 161 0.78 10.56 0.99
N ILE A 162 1.76 10.14 1.80
CA ILE A 162 3.18 10.40 1.53
C ILE A 162 3.63 9.67 0.25
N ALA A 163 3.23 8.41 0.04
CA ALA A 163 3.56 7.68 -1.17
C ALA A 163 2.99 8.36 -2.44
N SER A 164 1.73 8.82 -2.38
CA SER A 164 1.11 9.62 -3.45
C SER A 164 1.88 10.92 -3.73
N PHE A 165 2.31 11.62 -2.68
CA PHE A 165 3.16 12.80 -2.81
C PHE A 165 4.54 12.51 -3.39
N VAL A 166 5.15 11.39 -3.03
CA VAL A 166 6.42 10.96 -3.61
C VAL A 166 6.26 10.78 -5.13
N GLY A 167 5.17 10.17 -5.59
CA GLY A 167 4.88 10.07 -7.02
C GLY A 167 4.77 11.43 -7.69
N PHE A 168 4.06 12.37 -7.06
CA PHE A 168 4.01 13.76 -7.49
C PHE A 168 5.39 14.42 -7.56
N TRP A 169 6.19 14.28 -6.50
CA TRP A 169 7.50 14.87 -6.41
C TRP A 169 8.43 14.32 -7.50
N LEU A 170 8.43 13.00 -7.71
CA LEU A 170 9.21 12.35 -8.77
C LEU A 170 8.80 12.85 -10.17
N TYR A 171 7.50 13.06 -10.39
CA TYR A 171 6.99 13.62 -11.64
C TYR A 171 7.49 15.05 -11.83
N VAL A 172 7.27 15.95 -10.87
CA VAL A 172 7.68 17.36 -10.97
C VAL A 172 9.20 17.49 -11.08
N ASN A 173 9.96 16.71 -10.32
CA ASN A 173 11.43 16.71 -10.37
C ASN A 173 11.99 16.23 -11.71
N SER A 174 11.19 15.55 -12.54
CA SER A 174 11.59 15.13 -13.89
C SER A 174 11.35 16.19 -14.95
N LEU A 175 10.58 17.23 -14.65
CA LEU A 175 10.24 18.29 -15.61
C LEU A 175 11.36 19.34 -15.65
N SER A 176 11.86 19.63 -16.84
CA SER A 176 12.78 20.74 -17.09
C SER A 176 12.03 22.07 -17.25
N ASN A 177 12.69 23.19 -16.92
CA ASN A 177 12.27 24.55 -17.29
C ASN A 177 10.87 24.98 -16.79
N LEU A 178 10.46 24.52 -15.61
CA LEU A 178 9.24 25.02 -14.98
C LEU A 178 9.38 26.51 -14.62
N ARG A 179 8.42 27.34 -15.05
CA ARG A 179 8.35 28.77 -14.68
C ARG A 179 8.25 28.95 -13.16
N SER A 180 8.62 30.12 -12.65
CA SER A 180 8.56 30.44 -11.21
C SER A 180 7.13 30.31 -10.64
N ASN A 181 6.12 30.75 -11.40
CA ASN A 181 4.71 30.73 -11.03
C ASN A 181 3.95 29.44 -11.40
N ASP A 182 4.65 28.37 -11.80
CA ASP A 182 3.99 27.14 -12.22
C ASP A 182 3.26 26.46 -11.05
N LYS A 183 1.97 26.17 -11.21
CA LYS A 183 1.13 25.50 -10.19
C LYS A 183 1.72 24.18 -9.68
N ARG A 184 2.52 23.48 -10.50
CA ARG A 184 3.18 22.22 -10.14
C ARG A 184 4.26 22.41 -9.08
N LYS A 185 4.78 23.63 -8.91
CA LYS A 185 5.72 23.96 -7.82
C LYS A 185 5.03 24.19 -6.47
N LYS A 186 3.70 24.28 -6.41
CA LYS A 186 2.93 24.59 -5.18
C LYS A 186 3.32 23.74 -3.97
N TYR A 187 3.61 22.46 -4.20
CA TYR A 187 3.97 21.49 -3.16
C TYR A 187 5.38 20.92 -3.35
N PHE A 188 6.17 21.50 -4.24
CA PHE A 188 7.51 21.01 -4.53
C PHE A 188 8.49 21.52 -3.47
N ILE A 189 9.04 20.60 -2.68
CA ILE A 189 10.06 20.88 -1.66
C ILE A 189 11.38 20.19 -2.04
N PRO A 190 12.54 20.70 -1.62
CA PRO A 190 13.82 20.04 -1.88
C PRO A 190 13.89 18.68 -1.17
N LEU A 191 14.07 17.59 -1.94
CA LEU A 191 14.27 16.25 -1.42
C LEU A 191 15.40 15.53 -2.18
N LYS A 192 16.02 14.55 -1.55
CA LYS A 192 17.06 13.70 -2.19
C LYS A 192 16.39 12.54 -2.91
N LYS A 193 16.40 12.54 -4.25
CA LYS A 193 15.77 11.50 -5.11
C LYS A 193 16.10 10.07 -4.65
N ASN A 194 17.38 9.76 -4.43
CA ASN A 194 17.81 8.41 -4.02
C ASN A 194 17.25 7.99 -2.65
N THR A 195 17.11 8.94 -1.72
CA THR A 195 16.53 8.68 -0.40
C THR A 195 15.05 8.35 -0.52
N ILE A 196 14.29 9.16 -1.26
CA ILE A 196 12.87 8.95 -1.48
C ILE A 196 12.61 7.61 -2.18
N LEU A 197 13.39 7.29 -3.22
CA LEU A 197 13.26 6.02 -3.93
C LEU A 197 13.52 4.82 -3.00
N LYS A 198 14.47 4.93 -2.07
CA LYS A 198 14.72 3.87 -1.08
C LYS A 198 13.55 3.72 -0.11
N GLU A 199 13.04 4.82 0.44
CA GLU A 199 11.92 4.81 1.38
C GLU A 199 10.64 4.26 0.71
N LEU A 200 10.35 4.69 -0.52
CA LEU A 200 9.20 4.20 -1.30
C LEU A 200 9.30 2.70 -1.60
N ARG A 201 10.50 2.23 -2.02
CA ARG A 201 10.71 0.79 -2.28
C ARG A 201 10.46 -0.04 -1.03
N ASN A 202 10.97 0.40 0.11
CA ASN A 202 10.79 -0.32 1.37
C ASN A 202 9.32 -0.37 1.77
N TYR A 203 8.62 0.77 1.73
CA TYR A 203 7.20 0.85 2.03
C TYR A 203 6.36 -0.08 1.14
N SER A 204 6.49 0.06 -0.19
CA SER A 204 5.69 -0.72 -1.14
C SER A 204 6.03 -2.22 -1.10
N LYS A 205 7.31 -2.58 -0.94
CA LYS A 205 7.71 -3.99 -0.81
C LYS A 205 7.13 -4.61 0.45
N ASP A 206 7.07 -3.85 1.54
CA ASP A 206 6.63 -4.38 2.82
C ASP A 206 5.14 -4.76 2.84
N ASP A 207 4.29 -4.03 2.13
CA ASP A 207 2.88 -4.41 2.00
C ASP A 207 2.70 -5.74 1.28
N VAL A 208 3.52 -6.03 0.26
CA VAL A 208 3.56 -7.35 -0.37
C VAL A 208 4.12 -8.42 0.57
N ASN A 209 5.19 -8.13 1.31
CA ASN A 209 5.73 -9.06 2.30
C ASN A 209 4.69 -9.44 3.36
N LYS A 210 3.90 -8.48 3.84
CA LYS A 210 2.79 -8.73 4.78
C LYS A 210 1.74 -9.65 4.16
N MET A 211 1.34 -9.42 2.91
CA MET A 211 0.38 -10.31 2.22
C MET A 211 0.92 -11.73 2.07
N LEU A 212 2.20 -11.88 1.71
CA LEU A 212 2.88 -13.17 1.62
C LEU A 212 2.97 -13.86 2.98
N TYR A 213 3.34 -13.13 4.04
CA TYR A 213 3.41 -13.63 5.40
C TYR A 213 2.06 -14.22 5.85
N LEU A 214 0.98 -13.46 5.67
CA LEU A 214 -0.37 -13.91 6.04
C LEU A 214 -0.78 -15.15 5.23
N SER A 215 -0.43 -15.18 3.95
CA SER A 215 -0.75 -16.31 3.07
C SER A 215 -0.01 -17.59 3.44
N LEU A 216 1.25 -17.49 3.87
CA LEU A 216 2.07 -18.63 4.29
C LEU A 216 1.66 -19.17 5.67
N ASN A 217 1.07 -18.34 6.52
CA ASN A 217 0.73 -18.69 7.89
C ASN A 217 -0.79 -18.62 8.10
N PRO A 218 -1.60 -19.48 7.47
CA PRO A 218 -3.06 -19.35 7.50
C PRO A 218 -3.65 -19.55 8.90
N SER A 219 -3.12 -20.48 9.70
CA SER A 219 -3.60 -20.71 11.07
C SER A 219 -3.32 -19.50 11.98
N GLU A 220 -2.13 -18.91 11.86
CA GLU A 220 -1.77 -17.70 12.58
C GLU A 220 -2.60 -16.50 12.10
N THR A 221 -2.81 -16.37 10.80
CA THR A 221 -3.65 -15.33 10.21
C THR A 221 -5.07 -15.37 10.76
N SER A 222 -5.69 -16.55 10.80
CA SER A 222 -7.02 -16.73 11.41
C SER A 222 -7.03 -16.30 12.89
N LEU A 223 -5.97 -16.61 13.64
CA LEU A 223 -5.82 -16.18 15.03
C LEU A 223 -5.67 -14.66 15.16
N LEU A 224 -4.87 -14.02 14.31
CA LEU A 224 -4.68 -12.57 14.28
C LEU A 224 -5.99 -11.84 13.96
N ILE A 225 -6.75 -12.36 12.99
CA ILE A 225 -8.08 -11.84 12.65
C ILE A 225 -9.01 -11.95 13.85
N LYS A 226 -9.12 -13.14 14.46
CA LYS A 226 -9.97 -13.38 15.65
C LYS A 226 -9.61 -12.44 16.80
N ARG A 227 -8.31 -12.29 17.12
CA ARG A 227 -7.81 -11.36 18.15
C ARG A 227 -8.19 -9.91 17.85
N TYR A 228 -8.03 -9.48 16.60
CA TYR A 228 -8.42 -8.12 16.20
C TYR A 228 -9.92 -7.89 16.38
N LEU A 229 -10.77 -8.84 15.94
CA LEU A 229 -12.21 -8.73 16.06
C LEU A 229 -12.65 -8.66 17.53
N TYR A 230 -12.10 -9.52 18.39
CA TYR A 230 -12.37 -9.45 19.83
C TYR A 230 -11.93 -8.13 20.46
N LYS A 231 -10.75 -7.62 20.09
CA LYS A 231 -10.29 -6.32 20.59
C LYS A 231 -11.21 -5.19 20.15
N LYS A 232 -11.64 -5.19 18.88
CA LYS A 232 -12.56 -4.19 18.34
C LYS A 232 -13.89 -4.22 19.07
N GLU A 233 -14.42 -5.42 19.30
CA GLU A 233 -15.70 -5.62 19.99
C GLU A 233 -15.61 -5.23 21.47
N LEU A 234 -14.55 -5.64 22.17
CA LEU A 234 -14.31 -5.21 23.54
C LEU A 234 -14.25 -3.67 23.62
N LEU A 235 -13.48 -3.01 22.74
CA LEU A 235 -13.43 -1.54 22.72
C LEU A 235 -14.79 -0.89 22.42
N ARG A 236 -15.66 -1.54 21.65
CA ARG A 236 -17.04 -1.08 21.42
C ARG A 236 -17.88 -1.20 22.69
N LEU A 237 -17.81 -2.34 23.38
CA LEU A 237 -18.52 -2.58 24.63
C LEU A 237 -18.04 -1.62 25.73
N LEU A 238 -16.73 -1.45 25.88
CA LEU A 238 -16.15 -0.51 26.85
C LEU A 238 -16.69 0.91 26.65
N LYS A 239 -16.82 1.41 25.41
CA LYS A 239 -17.38 2.75 25.16
C LYS A 239 -18.82 2.96 25.65
N ASN A 240 -19.57 1.87 25.83
CA ASN A 240 -20.95 1.92 26.30
C ASN A 240 -21.05 1.73 27.82
N ILE A 241 -19.92 1.58 28.50
CA ILE A 241 -19.83 1.47 29.95
C ILE A 241 -19.44 2.82 30.50
N ASP A 242 -20.21 3.28 31.48
CA ASP A 242 -19.81 4.41 32.31
C ASP A 242 -18.72 3.93 33.27
N PHE A 243 -17.50 4.41 33.03
CA PHE A 243 -16.33 4.11 33.84
C PHE A 243 -16.19 5.15 34.94
N ASP A 244 -16.14 4.67 36.18
CA ASP A 244 -15.61 5.41 37.31
C ASP A 244 -14.20 4.89 37.59
N ASP A 245 -13.29 5.76 38.04
CA ASP A 245 -11.88 5.43 38.29
C ASP A 245 -11.73 4.38 39.42
N ASP A 246 -12.76 4.20 40.23
CA ASP A 246 -12.83 3.24 41.35
C ASP A 246 -13.39 1.85 40.97
N LEU A 247 -13.72 1.61 39.69
CA LEU A 247 -14.29 0.32 39.28
C LEU A 247 -13.28 -0.83 39.39
N THR A 248 -13.68 -1.89 40.09
CA THR A 248 -12.92 -3.14 40.14
C THR A 248 -13.04 -3.92 38.83
N ILE A 249 -12.06 -4.79 38.55
CA ILE A 249 -12.10 -5.73 37.40
C ILE A 249 -13.39 -6.58 37.42
N GLY A 250 -13.88 -6.96 38.60
CA GLY A 250 -15.13 -7.71 38.76
C GLY A 250 -16.34 -6.93 38.26
N GLN A 251 -16.49 -5.67 38.70
CA GLN A 251 -17.58 -4.79 38.28
C GLN A 251 -17.52 -4.45 36.78
N ILE A 252 -16.31 -4.31 36.21
CA ILE A 252 -16.15 -4.11 34.76
C ILE A 252 -16.66 -5.33 33.98
N LYS A 253 -16.31 -6.55 34.43
CA LYS A 253 -16.79 -7.79 33.79
C LYS A 253 -18.30 -7.92 33.85
N GLU A 254 -18.90 -7.61 35.01
CA GLU A 254 -20.35 -7.65 35.20
C GLU A 254 -21.06 -6.62 34.31
N LYS A 255 -20.56 -5.37 34.26
CA LYS A 255 -21.07 -4.33 33.37
C LYS A 255 -20.98 -4.73 31.89
N ILE A 256 -19.90 -5.41 31.45
CA ILE A 256 -19.79 -5.94 30.08
C ILE A 256 -20.80 -7.07 29.84
N TRP A 257 -21.02 -7.95 30.81
CA TRP A 257 -21.93 -9.10 30.69
C TRP A 257 -23.41 -8.68 30.60
N ASN A 258 -23.75 -7.54 31.20
CA ASN A 258 -25.12 -7.02 31.24
C ASN A 258 -25.47 -6.06 30.08
N LEU A 259 -24.58 -5.90 29.09
CA LEU A 259 -24.82 -5.13 27.83
C LEU A 259 -25.36 -6.03 26.72
#